data_AF-A0A524ACV4-F1
#
_entry.id   AF-A0A524ACV4-F1
#
_cell.length_a   1.000
_cell.length_b   1.000
_cell.length_c   1.000
_cell.angle_alpha   90.00
_cell.angle_beta   90.00
_cell.angle_gamma   90.00
#
_symmetry.space_group_name_H-M   'P 1'
#
loop_
_entity.id
_entity.type
_entity.pdbx_description
1 polymer ?
#
loop_
_entity_poly.entity_id
_entity_poly.type
_entity_poly.pdbx_seq_one_letter_code
_entity_poly.pdbx_strand_id
1 'polypeptide(L)'
;MAQEMGPVPGGELTDQDKLMAALSYPIPIVALIILLVEDMKNRPFQKFHAVQSLAINIVLWVVILITSPFTCGITAVLWFVTLYWAYLAYQGQYFDIPVITNFIKGQGWV
;
A
#
# COMPACT_ATOMS: atom_id res chain seq x y z
N MET A 1 6.15 7.60 -30.88
CA MET A 1 5.28 8.71 -30.48
C MET A 1 4.41 8.24 -29.33
N ALA A 2 4.85 8.48 -28.09
CA ALA A 2 4.06 8.20 -26.90
C ALA A 2 4.16 9.44 -26.00
N GLN A 3 3.26 10.37 -26.29
CA GLN A 3 2.62 11.33 -25.41
C GLN A 3 3.43 11.87 -24.23
N GLU A 4 3.94 13.08 -24.42
CA GLU A 4 4.42 14.01 -23.41
C GLU A 4 3.31 14.21 -22.35
N MET A 5 3.40 13.50 -21.23
CA MET A 5 2.57 13.78 -20.06
C MET A 5 3.23 14.94 -19.30
N GLY A 6 2.59 16.10 -19.34
CA GLY A 6 3.08 17.31 -18.69
C GLY A 6 3.40 17.12 -17.19
N PRO A 7 4.18 18.02 -16.59
CA PRO A 7 4.72 17.84 -15.25
C PRO A 7 3.58 17.84 -14.22
N VAL A 8 3.28 16.65 -13.71
CA VAL A 8 2.33 16.43 -12.62
C VAL A 8 2.95 16.98 -11.33
N PRO A 9 2.21 17.71 -10.47
CA PRO A 9 2.76 18.26 -9.24
C PRO A 9 3.30 17.11 -8.36
N GLY A 10 4.64 17.01 -8.21
CA GLY A 10 5.31 15.92 -7.49
C GLY A 10 6.37 15.12 -8.27
N GLY A 11 6.72 15.55 -9.49
CA GLY A 11 7.77 14.90 -10.30
C GLY A 11 7.32 13.62 -10.99
N GLU A 12 8.06 13.18 -12.00
CA GLU A 12 7.81 11.91 -12.68
C GLU A 12 7.81 10.74 -11.67
N LEU A 13 6.90 9.77 -11.85
CA LEU A 13 6.85 8.56 -11.04
C LEU A 13 8.15 7.77 -11.22
N THR A 14 8.96 7.71 -10.18
CA THR A 14 10.26 7.03 -10.22
C THR A 14 10.14 5.56 -9.88
N ASP A 15 11.13 4.76 -10.27
CA ASP A 15 11.19 3.35 -9.89
C ASP A 15 11.40 3.17 -8.37
N GLN A 16 12.00 4.15 -7.71
CA GLN A 16 12.09 4.19 -6.25
C GLN A 16 10.71 4.37 -5.60
N ASP A 17 9.85 5.21 -6.16
CA ASP A 17 8.47 5.38 -5.67
C ASP A 17 7.69 4.06 -5.76
N LYS A 18 7.83 3.35 -6.89
CA LYS A 18 7.23 2.03 -7.13
C LYS A 18 7.75 0.98 -6.14
N LEU A 19 9.05 0.94 -5.93
CA LEU A 19 9.69 0.00 -5.01
C LEU A 19 9.22 0.23 -3.57
N MET A 20 9.24 1.47 -3.09
CA MET A 20 8.84 1.78 -1.72
C MET A 20 7.35 1.52 -1.49
N ALA A 21 6.49 1.89 -2.44
CA ALA A 21 5.07 1.55 -2.42
C ALA A 21 4.85 0.04 -2.36
N ALA A 22 5.53 -0.74 -3.21
CA ALA A 22 5.43 -2.19 -3.23
C ALA A 22 5.87 -2.83 -1.90
N LEU A 23 7.01 -2.41 -1.34
CA LEU A 23 7.54 -2.92 -0.08
C LEU A 23 6.62 -2.62 1.12
N SER A 24 5.84 -1.53 1.05
CA SER A 24 4.93 -1.15 2.12
C SER A 24 3.81 -2.19 2.38
N TYR A 25 3.47 -3.03 1.40
CA TYR A 25 2.45 -4.07 1.54
C TYR A 25 2.89 -5.26 2.40
N PRO A 26 3.97 -5.99 2.09
CA PRO A 26 4.41 -7.11 2.93
C PRO A 26 5.10 -6.64 4.21
N ILE A 27 5.75 -5.47 4.18
CA ILE A 27 6.54 -4.95 5.30
C ILE A 27 5.87 -3.66 5.82
N PRO A 28 4.95 -3.75 6.79
CA PRO A 28 4.21 -2.58 7.29
C PRO A 28 5.10 -1.50 7.90
N ILE A 29 6.32 -1.84 8.35
CA ILE A 29 7.32 -0.87 8.81
C ILE A 29 7.69 0.11 7.69
N VAL A 30 7.75 -0.35 6.43
CA VAL A 30 8.07 0.52 5.29
C VAL A 30 6.95 1.54 5.04
N ALA A 31 5.68 1.15 5.24
CA ALA A 31 4.56 2.08 5.19
C ALA A 31 4.72 3.21 6.23
N LEU A 32 5.11 2.86 7.46
CA LEU A 32 5.37 3.86 8.51
C LEU A 32 6.52 4.79 8.15
N ILE A 33 7.62 4.25 7.60
CA ILE A 33 8.75 5.06 7.14
C ILE A 33 8.28 6.08 6.09
N ILE A 34 7.53 5.65 5.08
CA ILE A 34 7.00 6.54 4.04
C ILE A 34 6.15 7.68 4.65
N LEU A 35 5.29 7.36 5.62
CA LEU A 35 4.38 8.35 6.22
C LEU A 35 5.08 9.32 7.19
N LEU A 36 6.17 8.87 7.82
CA LEU A 36 6.95 9.68 8.76
C LEU A 36 7.97 10.57 8.06
N VAL A 37 8.64 10.06 7.01
CA VAL A 37 9.65 10.80 6.25
C VAL A 37 8.99 11.82 5.33
N GLU A 38 9.34 13.11 5.47
CA GLU A 38 8.70 14.21 4.73
C GLU A 38 8.83 14.08 3.21
N ASP A 39 10.04 13.80 2.73
CA ASP A 39 10.29 13.64 1.29
C ASP A 39 9.49 12.50 0.66
N MET A 40 9.24 11.44 1.43
CA MET A 40 8.51 10.26 0.98
C MET A 40 6.99 10.47 1.07
N LYS A 41 6.49 11.05 2.16
CA LYS A 41 5.05 11.34 2.35
C LYS A 41 4.54 12.37 1.34
N ASN A 42 5.41 13.25 0.86
CA ASN A 42 5.07 14.27 -0.13
C ASN A 42 4.93 13.69 -1.55
N ARG A 43 5.32 12.42 -1.78
CA ARG A 43 5.09 11.72 -3.05
C ARG A 43 3.66 11.14 -3.05
N PRO A 44 2.75 11.60 -3.92
CA PRO A 44 1.35 11.17 -3.91
C PRO A 44 1.18 9.64 -4.06
N PHE A 45 1.99 9.03 -4.94
CA PHE A 45 1.99 7.59 -5.18
C PHE A 45 2.40 6.80 -3.93
N GLN A 46 3.54 7.17 -3.33
CA GLN A 46 4.03 6.48 -2.13
C GLN A 46 3.05 6.67 -0.96
N LYS A 47 2.55 7.89 -0.75
CA LYS A 47 1.58 8.19 0.31
C LYS A 47 0.32 7.35 0.17
N PHE A 48 -0.26 7.27 -1.03
CA PHE A 48 -1.46 6.49 -1.30
C PHE A 48 -1.25 5.02 -0.91
N HIS A 49 -0.22 4.39 -1.46
CA HIS A 49 0.05 2.98 -1.21
C HIS A 49 0.48 2.71 0.24
N ALA A 50 1.19 3.64 0.90
CA ALA A 50 1.57 3.50 2.30
C ALA A 50 0.37 3.56 3.26
N VAL A 51 -0.56 4.49 3.05
CA VAL A 51 -1.80 4.55 3.86
C VAL A 51 -2.65 3.30 3.62
N GLN A 52 -2.82 2.91 2.35
CA GLN A 52 -3.60 1.75 1.98
C GLN A 52 -3.00 0.45 2.53
N SER A 53 -1.67 0.27 2.42
CA SER A 53 -0.95 -0.91 2.91
C SER A 53 -0.96 -1.01 4.42
N LEU A 54 -0.86 0.11 5.14
CA LEU A 54 -0.98 0.13 6.59
C LEU A 54 -2.38 -0.30 7.04
N ALA A 55 -3.42 0.26 6.42
CA ALA A 55 -4.81 -0.07 6.75
C ALA A 55 -5.13 -1.55 6.49
N ILE A 56 -4.74 -2.10 5.33
CA ILE A 56 -4.99 -3.52 5.03
C ILE A 56 -4.19 -4.45 5.93
N ASN A 57 -2.95 -4.11 6.29
CA ASN A 57 -2.17 -4.93 7.22
C ASN A 57 -2.84 -5.00 8.58
N ILE A 58 -3.34 -3.87 9.12
CA ILE A 58 -4.08 -3.87 10.39
C ILE A 58 -5.28 -4.81 10.32
N VAL A 59 -6.10 -4.69 9.27
CA VAL A 59 -7.27 -5.57 9.08
C VAL A 59 -6.86 -7.03 8.96
N LEU A 60 -5.83 -7.32 8.18
CA LEU A 60 -5.36 -8.68 7.93
C LEU A 60 -4.81 -9.34 9.21
N TRP A 61 -4.03 -8.61 10.01
CA TRP A 61 -3.54 -9.09 11.30
C TRP A 61 -4.68 -9.34 12.30
N VAL A 62 -5.67 -8.45 12.35
CA VAL A 62 -6.87 -8.65 13.20
C VAL A 62 -7.61 -9.92 12.79
N VAL A 63 -7.83 -10.14 11.48
CA VAL A 63 -8.48 -11.36 10.98
C VAL A 63 -7.67 -12.60 11.35
N ILE A 64 -6.36 -12.60 11.09
CA ILE A 64 -5.47 -13.74 11.40
C ILE A 64 -5.50 -14.06 12.90
N LEU A 65 -5.39 -13.06 13.78
CA LEU A 65 -5.37 -13.29 15.22
C LEU A 65 -6.69 -13.89 15.74
N ILE A 66 -7.83 -13.48 15.18
CA ILE A 66 -9.14 -13.98 15.57
C ILE A 66 -9.40 -15.39 15.05
N THR A 67 -9.01 -15.72 13.81
CA THR A 67 -9.32 -17.01 13.18
C THR A 67 -8.24 -18.08 13.39
N SER A 68 -7.01 -17.69 13.74
CA SER A 68 -5.89 -18.63 13.93
C SER A 68 -6.18 -19.75 14.94
N PRO A 69 -6.80 -19.49 16.12
CA PRO A 69 -7.15 -20.55 17.08
C PRO A 69 -8.11 -21.60 16.52
N PHE A 70 -8.99 -21.22 15.60
CA PHE A 70 -9.99 -22.09 15.00
C PHE A 70 -9.46 -22.87 13.78
N THR A 71 -8.36 -22.41 13.18
CA THR A 71 -7.83 -22.92 11.91
C THR A 71 -6.43 -23.52 12.05
N CYS A 72 -5.94 -23.72 13.28
CA CYS A 72 -4.58 -24.18 13.57
C CYS A 72 -3.49 -23.38 12.81
N GLY A 73 -3.68 -22.07 12.65
CA GLY A 73 -2.71 -21.19 12.01
C GLY A 73 -2.71 -21.17 10.47
N ILE A 74 -3.57 -21.95 9.80
CA ILE A 74 -3.69 -21.95 8.31
C ILE A 74 -4.03 -20.55 7.78
N THR A 75 -4.73 -19.73 8.57
CA THR A 75 -5.10 -18.37 8.16
C THR A 75 -3.90 -17.45 7.91
N ALA A 76 -2.69 -17.80 8.40
CA ALA A 76 -1.47 -17.06 8.08
C ALA A 76 -1.16 -17.00 6.57
N VAL A 77 -1.70 -17.95 5.78
CA VAL A 77 -1.57 -17.95 4.31
C VAL A 77 -2.21 -16.70 3.68
N LEU A 78 -3.19 -16.06 4.33
CA LEU A 78 -3.78 -14.81 3.85
C LEU A 78 -2.75 -13.68 3.71
N TRP A 79 -1.65 -13.72 4.48
CA TRP A 79 -0.58 -12.74 4.35
C TRP A 79 0.03 -12.70 2.95
N PHE A 80 0.07 -13.82 2.22
CA PHE A 80 0.60 -13.85 0.85
C PHE A 80 -0.19 -12.98 -0.14
N VAL A 81 -1.45 -12.61 0.17
CA VAL A 81 -2.23 -11.67 -0.65
C VAL A 81 -1.54 -10.29 -0.73
N THR A 82 -0.78 -9.91 0.30
CA THR A 82 -0.01 -8.66 0.29
C THR A 82 1.03 -8.62 -0.84
N LEU A 83 1.56 -9.77 -1.27
CA LEU A 83 2.52 -9.85 -2.39
C LEU A 83 1.86 -9.53 -3.73
N TYR A 84 0.59 -9.89 -3.92
CA TYR A 84 -0.16 -9.55 -5.13
C TYR A 84 -0.34 -8.03 -5.25
N TRP A 85 -0.71 -7.37 -4.15
CA TRP A 85 -0.82 -5.91 -4.10
C TRP A 85 0.53 -5.21 -4.23
N ALA A 86 1.59 -5.77 -3.63
CA ALA A 86 2.95 -5.31 -3.83
C ALA A 86 3.35 -5.34 -5.31
N TYR A 87 3.01 -6.41 -6.03
CA TYR A 87 3.27 -6.53 -7.45
C TYR A 87 2.56 -5.45 -8.27
N LEU A 88 1.27 -5.19 -8.00
CA LEU A 88 0.51 -4.14 -8.67
C LEU A 88 1.09 -2.73 -8.40
N ALA A 89 1.49 -2.45 -7.16
CA ALA A 89 2.15 -1.20 -6.80
C ALA A 89 3.53 -1.07 -7.47
N TYR A 90 4.26 -2.17 -7.62
CA TYR A 90 5.53 -2.19 -8.34
C TYR A 90 5.38 -1.87 -9.84
N GLN A 91 4.25 -2.26 -10.44
CA GLN A 91 3.87 -1.87 -11.81
C GLN A 91 3.47 -0.39 -11.94
N GLY A 92 3.44 0.37 -10.83
CA GLY A 92 3.06 1.77 -10.83
C GLY A 92 1.55 2.01 -10.94
N GLN A 93 0.74 1.00 -10.63
CA GLN A 93 -0.72 1.09 -10.75
C GLN A 93 -1.35 1.54 -9.43
N TYR A 94 -2.22 2.56 -9.50
CA TYR A 94 -3.18 2.82 -8.44
C TYR A 94 -4.31 1.79 -8.53
N PHE A 95 -4.60 1.11 -7.43
CA PHE A 95 -5.70 0.17 -7.35
C PHE A 95 -6.51 0.39 -6.07
N ASP A 96 -7.81 0.14 -6.20
CA ASP A 96 -8.73 0.25 -5.08
C ASP A 96 -8.95 -1.13 -4.47
N ILE A 97 -8.67 -1.25 -3.17
CA ILE A 97 -9.11 -2.39 -2.36
C ILE A 97 -10.51 -2.05 -1.87
N PRO A 98 -11.55 -2.81 -2.25
CA PRO A 98 -12.92 -2.51 -1.82
C PRO A 98 -12.98 -2.47 -0.29
N VAL A 99 -13.82 -1.58 0.25
CA VAL A 99 -13.91 -1.23 1.68
C VAL A 99 -12.72 -0.42 2.18
N ILE A 100 -11.47 -0.90 2.02
CA ILE A 100 -10.28 -0.22 2.57
C ILE A 100 -10.03 1.12 1.89
N THR A 101 -10.02 1.15 0.55
CA THR A 101 -9.73 2.38 -0.18
C THR A 101 -10.82 3.43 0.00
N ASN A 102 -12.08 3.00 0.09
CA ASN A 102 -13.20 3.90 0.39
C ASN A 102 -13.10 4.46 1.81
N PHE A 103 -12.67 3.64 2.78
CA PHE A 103 -12.44 4.09 4.15
C PHE A 103 -11.35 5.16 4.22
N ILE A 104 -10.15 4.90 3.67
CA ILE A 104 -9.03 5.86 3.73
C ILE A 104 -9.33 7.16 2.97
N LYS A 105 -10.03 7.09 1.82
CA LYS A 105 -10.49 8.27 1.06
C LYS A 105 -11.54 9.05 1.84
N GLY A 106 -12.50 8.34 2.46
CA GLY A 106 -13.55 8.96 3.29
C GLY A 106 -13.03 9.64 4.56
N GLN A 107 -11.87 9.22 5.08
CA GLN A 107 -11.18 9.86 6.20
C GLN A 107 -10.28 11.04 5.77
N GLY A 108 -10.10 11.28 4.47
CA GLY A 108 -9.21 12.32 3.95
C GLY A 108 -7.72 12.04 4.19
N TRP A 109 -7.33 10.78 4.38
CA TRP A 109 -5.92 10.41 4.60
C TRP A 109 -5.10 10.43 3.31
N VAL A 110 -5.77 10.21 2.18
CA VAL A 110 -5.23 10.20 0.81
C VAL A 110 -6.02 11.13 -0.09
#